data_AF-A0A1W2AQQ3-F1
#
_entry.id   AF-A0A1W2AQQ3-F1
#
_cell.length_a   1.000
_cell.length_b   1.000
_cell.length_c   1.000
_cell.angle_alpha   90.00
_cell.angle_beta   90.00
_cell.angle_gamma   90.00
#
_symmetry.space_group_name_H-M   'P 1'
#
loop_
_entity.id
_entity.type
_entity.pdbx_description
1 polymer ?
#
loop_
_entity_poly.entity_id
_entity_poly.type
_entity_poly.pdbx_seq_one_letter_code
_entity_poly.pdbx_strand_id
1 'polypeptide(L)'
;MWRTLIYYKPKQIDLAIKLQDNYISHKKETDIISAEEHDDIEYAIENQYDEAVLIEDSETVVIHEMKSGYTNRYPVSDVYYQ
;
A
#
# COMPACT_ATOMS: atom_id res chain seq x y z
N MET A 1 -13.38 3.94 9.08
CA MET A 1 -12.55 2.73 8.91
C MET A 1 -11.43 3.15 7.99
N TRP A 2 -10.17 2.88 8.31
CA TRP A 2 -9.04 3.36 7.50
C TRP A 2 -8.90 2.45 6.28
N ARG A 3 -9.03 3.02 5.07
CA ARG A 3 -8.97 2.29 3.80
C ARG A 3 -7.59 2.46 3.17
N THR A 4 -6.92 1.36 2.91
CA THR A 4 -5.58 1.33 2.30
C THR A 4 -5.64 0.62 0.95
N LEU A 5 -4.96 1.19 -0.05
CA LEU A 5 -4.73 0.52 -1.33
C LEU A 5 -3.24 0.22 -1.52
N ILE A 6 -2.91 -1.04 -1.80
CA ILE A 6 -1.53 -1.48 -2.03
C ILE A 6 -1.30 -1.70 -3.54
N TYR A 7 -0.33 -1.00 -4.10
CA TYR A 7 0.12 -1.13 -5.48
C TYR A 7 1.32 -2.07 -5.54
N TYR A 8 1.23 -3.10 -6.39
CA TYR A 8 2.31 -4.09 -6.55
C TYR A 8 2.65 -4.33 -8.03
N LYS A 9 3.91 -4.59 -8.36
CA LYS A 9 4.24 -5.15 -9.68
C LYS A 9 4.10 -6.67 -9.62
N PRO A 10 3.83 -7.37 -10.74
CA PRO A 10 3.54 -8.81 -10.71
C PRO A 10 4.56 -9.68 -9.96
N LYS A 11 5.85 -9.31 -10.02
CA LYS A 11 6.94 -9.99 -9.31
C LYS A 11 6.91 -9.84 -7.78
N GLN A 12 6.05 -8.97 -7.24
CA GLN A 12 5.89 -8.73 -5.80
C GLN A 12 4.50 -9.10 -5.25
N ILE A 13 3.69 -9.85 -6.00
CA ILE A 13 2.34 -10.24 -5.56
C ILE A 13 2.34 -10.94 -4.19
N ASP A 14 3.31 -11.82 -3.93
CA ASP A 14 3.43 -12.52 -2.64
C ASP A 14 3.68 -11.54 -1.49
N LEU A 15 4.43 -10.47 -1.72
CA LEU A 15 4.66 -9.41 -0.72
C LEU A 15 3.39 -8.56 -0.54
N ALA A 16 2.66 -8.28 -1.61
CA ALA A 16 1.41 -7.52 -1.56
C ALA A 16 0.33 -8.24 -0.73
N ILE A 17 0.13 -9.54 -0.96
CA ILE A 17 -0.80 -10.38 -0.17
C ILE A 17 -0.38 -10.38 1.30
N LYS A 18 0.92 -10.55 1.55
CA LYS A 18 1.52 -10.51 2.88
C LYS A 18 1.27 -9.18 3.61
N LEU A 19 1.39 -8.05 2.91
CA LEU A 19 1.11 -6.73 3.47
C LEU A 19 -0.39 -6.53 3.70
N GLN A 20 -1.24 -6.99 2.79
CA GLN A 20 -2.69 -6.96 2.94
C GLN A 20 -3.13 -7.70 4.21
N ASP A 21 -2.66 -8.94 4.41
CA ASP A 21 -2.97 -9.72 5.61
C ASP A 21 -2.56 -8.99 6.89
N ASN A 22 -1.38 -8.35 6.89
CA ASN A 22 -0.91 -7.56 8.03
C ASN A 22 -1.78 -6.32 8.29
N TYR A 23 -2.21 -5.62 7.25
CA TYR A 23 -3.07 -4.45 7.41
C TYR A 23 -4.48 -4.82 7.90
N ILE A 24 -5.05 -5.91 7.36
CA ILE A 24 -6.35 -6.44 7.78
C ILE A 24 -6.29 -6.88 9.25
N SER A 25 -5.19 -7.50 9.70
CA SER A 25 -5.02 -7.89 11.11
C SER A 25 -5.05 -6.67 12.06
N HIS A 26 -4.61 -5.51 11.58
CA HIS A 26 -4.66 -4.22 12.27
C HIS A 26 -5.96 -3.44 12.06
N LYS A 27 -7.03 -4.10 11.59
CA LYS A 27 -8.38 -3.53 11.36
C LYS A 27 -8.42 -2.40 10.31
N LYS A 28 -7.50 -2.42 9.35
CA LYS A 28 -7.58 -1.58 8.15
C LYS A 28 -8.34 -2.36 7.05
N GLU A 29 -9.18 -1.66 6.30
CA GLU A 29 -9.74 -2.21 5.06
C GLU A 29 -8.65 -2.08 4.01
N THR A 30 -8.29 -3.18 3.33
CA THR A 30 -7.10 -3.17 2.47
C THR A 30 -7.31 -3.96 1.20
N ASP A 31 -7.19 -3.24 0.09
CA ASP A 31 -7.25 -3.76 -1.26
C ASP A 31 -5.85 -3.75 -1.87
N ILE A 32 -5.62 -4.63 -2.85
CA ILE A 32 -4.36 -4.68 -3.60
C ILE A 32 -4.64 -4.59 -5.10
N ILE A 33 -3.83 -3.84 -5.83
CA ILE A 33 -3.97 -3.63 -7.28
C ILE A 33 -2.61 -3.68 -7.98
N SER A 34 -2.60 -4.14 -9.23
CA SER A 34 -1.38 -4.15 -10.03
C SER A 34 -0.99 -2.73 -10.41
N ALA A 35 0.25 -2.36 -10.10
CA ALA A 35 0.86 -1.09 -10.52
C ALA A 35 1.09 -1.00 -12.04
N GLU A 36 1.00 -2.12 -12.77
CA GLU A 36 1.02 -2.08 -14.25
C GLU A 36 -0.24 -1.42 -14.82
N GLU A 37 -1.35 -1.43 -14.09
CA GLU A 37 -2.62 -0.83 -14.50
C GLU A 37 -2.77 0.61 -13.99
N HIS A 38 -2.05 0.97 -12.92
CA HIS A 38 -2.10 2.27 -12.27
C HIS A 38 -0.70 2.64 -11.73
N ASP A 39 0.00 3.55 -12.41
CA ASP A 39 1.36 4.01 -12.01
C ASP A 39 1.29 5.27 -11.12
N ASP A 40 0.11 5.59 -10.60
CA ASP A 40 -0.15 6.74 -9.75
C ASP A 40 -1.15 6.45 -8.62
N ILE A 41 -1.10 7.34 -7.63
CA ILE A 41 -2.05 7.36 -6.50
C ILE A 41 -3.44 7.89 -6.92
N GLU A 42 -3.66 8.20 -8.20
CA GLU A 42 -4.89 8.82 -8.69
C GLU A 42 -6.09 7.90 -8.44
N TYR A 43 -5.95 6.60 -8.74
CA TYR A 43 -7.00 5.62 -8.43
C TYR A 43 -7.37 5.62 -6.93
N ALA A 44 -6.38 5.70 -6.04
CA ALA A 44 -6.62 5.77 -4.60
C ALA A 44 -7.37 7.05 -4.20
N ILE A 45 -7.06 8.19 -4.85
CA ILE A 45 -7.74 9.47 -4.64
C ILE A 45 -9.19 9.40 -5.14
N GLU A 46 -9.42 8.95 -6.37
CA GLU A 46 -10.75 8.86 -6.98
C GLU A 46 -11.70 7.96 -6.19
N ASN A 47 -11.17 6.87 -5.64
CA ASN A 47 -11.92 5.88 -4.85
C ASN A 47 -11.93 6.17 -3.34
N GLN A 48 -11.43 7.35 -2.92
CA GLN A 48 -11.46 7.83 -1.54
C GLN A 48 -10.81 6.87 -0.54
N TYR A 49 -9.63 6.35 -0.88
CA TYR A 49 -8.77 5.68 0.08
C TYR A 49 -8.11 6.70 1.01
N ASP A 50 -7.78 6.29 2.23
CA ASP A 50 -7.07 7.12 3.21
C ASP A 50 -5.54 7.04 3.01
N GLU A 51 -5.07 5.91 2.49
CA GLU A 51 -3.65 5.59 2.34
C GLU A 51 -3.38 4.79 1.06
N ALA A 52 -2.31 5.12 0.35
CA ALA A 52 -1.76 4.33 -0.74
C ALA A 52 -0.37 3.79 -0.35
N VAL A 53 -0.13 2.51 -0.58
CA VAL A 53 1.16 1.85 -0.32
C VAL A 53 1.72 1.34 -1.64
N LEU A 54 2.86 1.82 -2.06
CA LEU A 54 3.51 1.42 -3.31
C LEU A 54 4.70 0.52 -2.99
N ILE A 55 4.68 -0.72 -3.49
CA ILE A 55 5.79 -1.66 -3.36
C ILE A 55 6.81 -1.37 -4.46
N GLU A 56 7.93 -0.75 -4.11
CA GLU A 56 8.98 -0.46 -5.07
C GLU A 56 9.82 -1.71 -5.39
N ASP A 57 10.19 -2.45 -4.34
CA ASP A 57 10.99 -3.67 -4.39
C ASP A 57 10.66 -4.60 -3.21
N SER A 58 11.44 -5.67 -3.03
CA SER A 58 11.20 -6.67 -1.97
C SER A 58 11.49 -6.15 -0.55
N GLU A 59 12.16 -5.01 -0.43
CA GLU A 59 12.65 -4.46 0.84
C GLU A 59 12.07 -3.08 1.15
N THR A 60 11.42 -2.43 0.18
CA THR A 60 11.01 -1.02 0.31
C THR A 60 9.57 -0.78 -0.16
N VAL A 61 8.85 0.02 0.63
CA VAL A 61 7.52 0.54 0.29
C VAL A 61 7.46 2.06 0.46
N VAL A 62 6.63 2.72 -0.33
CA VAL A 62 6.29 4.13 -0.18
C VAL A 62 4.85 4.23 0.32
N ILE A 63 4.64 4.91 1.43
CA ILE A 63 3.31 5.13 2.01
C ILE A 63 2.92 6.59 1.77
N HIS A 64 1.74 6.79 1.19
CA HIS A 64 1.13 8.09 0.95
C HIS A 64 -0.19 8.19 1.70
N GLU A 65 -0.28 9.09 2.69
CA GLU A 65 -1.52 9.39 3.40
C GLU A 65 -2.26 10.55 2.70
N MET A 66 -3.47 10.28 2.18
CA MET A 66 -4.21 11.22 1.33
C MET A 66 -4.63 12.50 2.06
N LYS A 67 -4.98 12.37 3.35
CA LYS A 67 -5.51 13.49 4.14
C LYS A 67 -4.45 14.54 4.46
N SER A 68 -3.25 14.09 4.82
CA SER A 68 -2.13 14.96 5.18
C SER A 68 -1.24 15.30 3.99
N GLY A 69 -1.34 14.53 2.90
CA GLY A 69 -0.39 14.54 1.79
C GLY A 69 0.98 13.98 2.18
N TYR A 70 1.09 13.38 3.37
CA TYR A 70 2.34 12.84 3.88
C TYR A 70 2.78 11.66 3.03
N THR A 71 4.00 11.75 2.50
CA THR A 71 4.63 10.68 1.74
C THR A 71 5.94 10.32 2.40
N ASN A 72 6.14 9.04 2.70
CA ASN A 72 7.42 8.59 3.20
C ASN A 72 7.74 7.16 2.74
N ARG A 73 9.04 6.88 2.69
CA ARG A 73 9.60 5.63 2.23
C ARG A 73 10.05 4.83 3.45
N TYR A 74 9.55 3.61 3.57
CA TYR A 74 9.82 2.71 4.69
C TYR A 74 10.39 1.39 4.18
N PRO A 75 11.34 0.79 4.91
CA PRO A 75 11.67 -0.59 4.66
C PRO A 75 10.46 -1.47 4.99
N VAL A 76 10.24 -2.52 4.21
CA VAL A 76 9.15 -3.49 4.40
C VAL A 76 9.16 -4.02 5.82
N SER A 77 10.33 -4.25 6.42
CA SER A 77 10.48 -4.71 7.80
C SER A 77 9.80 -3.79 8.82
N ASP A 78 9.82 -2.48 8.60
CA ASP A 78 9.26 -1.52 9.55
C ASP A 78 7.72 -1.50 9.46
N VAL A 79 7.17 -1.96 8.34
CA VAL A 79 5.73 -2.10 8.11
C VAL A 79 5.21 -3.48 8.53
N TYR A 80 6.04 -4.51 8.42
CA TYR A 80 5.69 -5.93 8.63
C TYR A 80 5.74 -6.39 10.10
N TYR A 81 6.33 -5.61 11.01
CA TYR A 81 6.66 -6.04 12.38
C TYR A 81 6.12 -5.14 13.51
N GLN A 82 5.00 -4.44 13.29
CA GLN A 82 4.23 -3.86 14.40
C GLN A 82 3.04 -4.73 14.77
#